data_AF-A0A7J4LK87-F1
#
_entry.id   AF-A0A7J4LK87-F1
#
_cell.length_a   1.000
_cell.length_b   1.000
_cell.length_c   1.000
_cell.angle_alpha   90.00
_cell.angle_beta   90.00
_cell.angle_gamma   90.00
#
_symmetry.space_group_name_H-M   'P 1'
#
loop_
_entity.id
_entity.type
_entity.pdbx_description
1 polymer ?
#
loop_
_entity_poly.entity_id
_entity_poly.type
_entity_poly.pdbx_seq_one_letter_code
_entity_poly.pdbx_strand_id
1 'polypeptide(L)' 'MKCLSSIASFFSKKEESQEVKVLRKYAKGRLIDSEDKYYIDRMSRVGLMTTGYSPREKRLTARTLSLGVEYILCAN' A
#
# COMPACT_ATOMS: atom_id res chain seq x y z
N MET A 1 44.81 -2.76 18.56
CA MET A 1 43.47 -2.32 19.00
C MET A 1 42.57 -2.33 17.77
N LYS A 2 41.66 -3.31 17.65
CA LYS A 2 40.76 -3.45 16.50
C LYS A 2 39.42 -2.83 16.84
N CYS A 3 38.97 -1.87 16.04
CA CYS A 3 37.72 -1.16 16.17
C CYS A 3 36.53 -2.13 16.24
N LEU A 4 35.75 -2.03 17.32
CA LEU A 4 34.44 -2.67 17.45
C LEU A 4 33.43 -1.87 16.61
N SER A 5 33.44 -2.07 15.30
CA SER A 5 32.44 -1.47 14.40
C SER A 5 31.80 -2.57 13.54
N SER A 6 31.05 -3.49 14.14
CA SER A 6 30.29 -4.50 13.37
C SER A 6 29.17 -5.20 14.14
N ILE A 7 28.34 -4.47 14.90
CA ILE A 7 27.07 -5.04 15.41
C ILE A 7 25.84 -4.16 15.09
N ALA A 8 26.02 -3.02 14.42
CA ALA A 8 24.90 -2.12 14.11
C ALA A 8 24.16 -2.43 12.78
N SER A 9 24.43 -3.56 12.09
CA SER A 9 23.85 -3.82 10.75
C SER A 9 22.74 -4.88 10.69
N PHE A 10 22.22 -5.37 11.82
CA PHE A 10 21.28 -6.50 11.84
C PHE A 10 19.86 -6.14 12.27
N PHE A 11 19.44 -4.87 12.14
CA PHE A 11 18.00 -4.59 12.13
C PHE A 11 17.49 -4.85 10.73
N SER A 12 17.02 -6.08 10.52
CA SER A 12 16.21 -6.47 9.36
C SER A 12 14.92 -5.65 9.40
N LYS A 13 14.97 -4.42 8.84
CA LYS A 13 13.78 -3.66 8.51
C LYS A 13 13.12 -4.43 7.37
N LYS A 14 12.15 -5.28 7.71
CA LYS A 14 11.30 -5.99 6.76
C LYS A 14 10.67 -4.91 5.87
N GLU A 15 11.17 -4.77 4.65
CA GLU A 15 10.75 -3.71 3.75
C GLU A 15 9.30 -4.01 3.32
N GLU A 16 8.38 -3.13 3.73
CA GLU A 16 6.96 -3.32 3.42
C GLU A 16 6.75 -3.23 1.90
N SER A 17 6.02 -4.22 1.35
CA SER A 17 5.76 -4.27 -0.09
C SER A 17 4.97 -3.06 -0.55
N GLN A 18 5.20 -2.65 -1.80
CA GLN A 18 4.52 -1.48 -2.37
C GLN A 18 2.99 -1.64 -2.38
N GLU A 19 2.50 -2.87 -2.54
CA GLU A 19 1.07 -3.19 -2.48
C GLU A 19 0.47 -2.87 -1.11
N VAL A 20 1.12 -3.28 -0.02
CA VAL A 20 0.64 -3.02 1.34
C VAL A 20 0.66 -1.51 1.63
N LYS A 21 1.71 -0.79 1.18
CA LYS A 21 1.76 0.68 1.28
C LYS A 21 0.56 1.34 0.58
N VAL A 22 0.22 0.89 -0.63
CA VAL A 22 -0.95 1.40 -1.37
C VAL A 22 -2.24 1.04 -0.63
N LEU A 23 -2.45 -0.21 -0.21
CA LEU A 23 -3.66 -0.60 0.53
C LEU A 23 -3.86 0.24 1.80
N ARG A 24 -2.78 0.58 2.53
CA ARG A 24 -2.85 1.49 3.69
C ARG A 24 -3.19 2.92 3.27
N LYS A 25 -2.55 3.43 2.21
CA LYS A 25 -2.74 4.80 1.70
C LYS A 25 -4.19 5.09 1.30
N TYR A 26 -4.92 4.09 0.79
CA TYR A 26 -6.30 4.22 0.31
C TYR A 26 -7.36 3.62 1.26
N ALA A 27 -7.02 3.35 2.53
CA ALA A 27 -7.94 2.71 3.49
C ALA A 27 -9.29 3.43 3.67
N LYS A 28 -9.29 4.78 3.66
CA LYS A 28 -10.51 5.59 3.83
C LYS A 28 -11.16 6.06 2.52
N GLY A 29 -10.61 5.67 1.38
CA GLY A 29 -11.00 6.22 0.09
C GLY A 29 -10.36 7.59 -0.17
N ARG A 30 -9.70 7.74 -1.31
CA ARG A 30 -9.11 9.02 -1.74
C ARG A 30 -8.95 9.06 -3.26
N LEU A 31 -8.55 10.22 -3.79
CA LEU A 31 -8.19 10.36 -5.20
C LEU A 31 -6.98 9.49 -5.53
N ILE A 32 -7.01 8.91 -6.73
CA ILE A 32 -5.91 8.10 -7.26
C ILE A 32 -4.75 9.02 -7.68
N ASP A 33 -3.59 8.75 -7.10
CA ASP A 33 -2.32 9.31 -7.52
C ASP A 33 -1.78 8.52 -8.73
N SER A 34 -1.10 9.19 -9.66
CA SER A 34 -0.66 8.58 -10.92
C SER A 34 0.31 7.42 -10.72
N GLU A 35 1.17 7.51 -9.70
CA GLU A 35 2.16 6.49 -9.31
C GLU A 35 1.54 5.18 -8.80
N ASP A 36 0.34 5.24 -8.23
CA ASP A 36 -0.31 4.08 -7.62
C ASP A 36 -1.23 3.33 -8.60
N LYS A 37 -1.50 3.90 -9.78
CA LYS A 37 -2.48 3.37 -10.74
C LYS A 37 -2.26 1.89 -11.08
N TYR A 38 -1.01 1.50 -11.28
CA TYR A 38 -0.65 0.11 -11.60
C TYR A 38 -1.07 -0.86 -10.49
N TYR A 39 -0.73 -0.53 -9.24
CA TYR A 39 -1.04 -1.36 -8.09
C TYR A 39 -2.54 -1.37 -7.79
N ILE A 40 -3.22 -0.23 -7.93
CA ILE A 40 -4.67 -0.14 -7.74
C ILE A 40 -5.41 -0.99 -8.76
N ASP A 41 -5.05 -0.93 -10.04
CA ASP A 41 -5.69 -1.75 -11.07
C ASP A 41 -5.51 -3.24 -10.78
N ARG A 42 -4.26 -3.65 -10.47
CA ARG A 42 -3.95 -5.04 -10.12
C ARG A 42 -4.72 -5.53 -8.90
N MET A 43 -4.77 -4.74 -7.83
CA MET A 43 -5.46 -5.08 -6.59
C MET A 43 -6.99 -5.02 -6.70
N SER A 44 -7.51 -4.19 -7.60
CA SER A 44 -8.95 -4.14 -7.89
C SER A 44 -9.42 -5.41 -8.59
N ARG A 45 -8.60 -5.97 -9.50
CA ARG A 45 -8.92 -7.23 -10.20
C ARG A 45 -9.03 -8.44 -9.27
N VAL A 46 -8.33 -8.42 -8.14
CA VAL A 46 -8.36 -9.50 -7.13
C VAL A 46 -9.26 -9.17 -5.93
N GLY A 47 -10.05 -8.09 -5.99
CA GLY A 47 -11.03 -7.77 -4.95
C GLY A 47 -10.45 -7.20 -3.65
N LEU A 48 -9.19 -6.76 -3.64
CA LEU A 48 -8.59 -6.08 -2.47
C LEU A 48 -8.94 -4.59 -2.42
N MET A 49 -9.30 -4.01 -3.57
CA MET A 49 -9.64 -2.60 -3.71
C MET A 49 -10.84 -2.42 -4.64
N THR A 50 -11.47 -1.25 -4.53
CA THR A 50 -12.45 -0.76 -5.51
C THR A 50 -12.06 0.62 -6.01
N THR A 51 -12.36 0.89 -7.27
CA THR A 51 -12.25 2.23 -7.87
C THR A 51 -13.61 2.89 -7.97
N GLY A 52 -13.64 4.21 -7.92
CA GLY A 52 -14.84 5.02 -8.12
C GLY A 52 -14.50 6.32 -8.85
N TYR A 53 -15.48 7.23 -8.92
CA TYR A 53 -15.31 8.55 -9.52
C TYR A 53 -15.82 9.62 -8.55
N SER A 54 -15.02 10.66 -8.32
CA SER A 54 -15.44 11.86 -7.59
C SER A 54 -15.98 12.89 -8.57
N PRO A 55 -17.30 13.18 -8.59
CA PRO A 55 -17.86 14.18 -9.51
C PRO A 55 -17.35 15.59 -9.24
N ARG A 56 -17.08 15.91 -7.97
CA ARG A 56 -16.57 17.22 -7.54
C ARG A 56 -15.19 17.51 -8.12
N GLU A 57 -14.31 16.52 -8.12
CA GLU A 57 -12.93 16.65 -8.58
C GLU A 57 -12.73 16.19 -10.01
N LYS A 58 -13.77 15.62 -10.63
CA LYS A 58 -13.75 15.01 -11.97
C LYS A 58 -12.62 13.98 -12.14
N ARG A 59 -12.30 13.23 -11.07
CA ARG A 59 -11.16 12.31 -11.00
C ARG A 59 -11.53 10.98 -10.36
N LEU A 60 -10.78 9.94 -10.71
CA LEU A 60 -10.94 8.61 -10.14
C LEU A 60 -10.50 8.57 -8.67
N THR A 61 -11.23 7.79 -7.89
CA THR A 61 -10.93 7.48 -6.49
C THR A 61 -10.67 5.99 -6.34
N ALA A 62 -9.95 5.61 -5.29
CA ALA A 62 -9.80 4.22 -4.89
C ALA A 62 -9.99 4.07 -3.39
N ARG A 63 -10.50 2.91 -2.98
CA ARG A 63 -10.71 2.54 -1.58
C ARG A 63 -10.35 1.08 -1.36
N THR A 64 -9.67 0.79 -0.26
CA THR A 64 -9.38 -0.58 0.18
C THR A 64 -10.64 -1.26 0.72
N LEU A 65 -10.87 -2.51 0.30
CA LEU A 65 -11.98 -3.35 0.75
C LEU A 65 -11.59 -4.16 1.99
N SER A 66 -12.56 -4.81 2.64
CA SER A 66 -12.32 -5.62 3.83
C SER A 66 -11.23 -6.69 3.62
N LEU A 67 -11.27 -7.38 2.47
CA LEU A 67 -10.24 -8.36 2.10
C LEU A 67 -8.85 -7.74 1.97
N GLY A 68 -8.76 -6.51 1.47
CA GLY A 68 -7.52 -5.74 1.43
C GLY A 68 -7.00 -5.39 2.82
N VAL A 69 -7.88 -5.10 3.78
CA VAL A 69 -7.51 -4.87 5.19
C VAL A 69 -6.96 -6.15 5.83
N GLU A 70 -7.60 -7.29 5.59
CA GLU A 70 -7.12 -8.59 6.07
C GLU A 70 -5.73 -8.92 5.48
N TYR A 71 -5.54 -8.69 4.18
CA TYR A 71 -4.24 -8.85 3.51
C TYR A 71 -3.13 -8.02 4.18
N ILE A 72 -3.43 -6.75 4.53
CA ILE A 72 -2.50 -5.89 5.26
C ILE A 72 -2.13 -6.49 6.63
N LEU A 73 -3.10 -7.05 7.36
CA LEU A 73 -2.87 -7.61 8.69
C LEU A 73 -2.01 -8.87 8.63
N CYS A 74 -2.17 -9.70 7.59
CA CYS A 74 -1.37 -10.91 7.39
C CYS A 74 0.07 -10.65 6.89
N ALA A 75 0.34 -9.50 6.28
CA ALA A 75 1.66 -9.17 5.73
C ALA A 75 2.69 -8.77 6.80
N ASN A 76 2.23 -8.40 8.01
CA ASN A 76 3.07 -8.05 9.16
C ASN A 76 3.50 -9.29 9.93
#